data_AF-A0A9E2IXH1-F1
#
_entry.id   AF-A0A9E2IXH1-F1
#
_cell.length_a   1.000
_cell.length_b   1.000
_cell.length_c   1.000
_cell.angle_alpha   90.00
_cell.angle_beta   90.00
_cell.angle_gamma   90.00
#
_symmetry.space_group_name_H-M   'P 1'
#
loop_
_entity.id
_entity.type
_entity.pdbx_description
1 polymer ?
#
loop_
_entity_poly.entity_id
_entity_poly.type
_entity_poly.pdbx_seq_one_letter_code
_entity_poly.pdbx_strand_id
1 'polypeptide(L)'
;LGQELVEQALAGRDPLDLLPVMMAAGQLPHGTAGVFQYEELCRGVKAFAEVVRLHLRRRETPPPEIDAAIGGFHLFGRMERLYEDGLVHYRYATLRAWDHLRLWLGSLLWRLAEPDHRPHEAHLIGRKEAWSYAEPDEPLPALRGLLLLYEKGMKSPLPFFPDASLSYAEAVLGGKNETEALRKAEGIWMGNERIPGEGNDPYLHLCFGAEPPLGTDFRETAMEVFGPLLRCRQRMRK
;
A
#
# COMPACT_ATOMS: atom_id res chain seq x y z
N LEU A 1 12.44 -2.66 -12.95
CA LEU A 1 12.00 -3.28 -14.21
C LEU A 1 10.48 -3.37 -14.36
N GLY A 2 9.77 -4.31 -13.70
CA GLY A 2 8.33 -4.51 -13.97
C GLY A 2 7.45 -3.25 -13.80
N GLN A 3 7.67 -2.46 -12.74
CA GLN A 3 6.97 -1.19 -12.51
C GLN A 3 7.26 -0.15 -13.60
N GLU A 4 8.53 0.01 -13.98
CA GLU A 4 8.95 0.95 -15.02
C GLU A 4 8.33 0.60 -16.38
N LEU A 5 8.27 -0.69 -16.73
CA LEU A 5 7.62 -1.14 -17.97
C LEU A 5 6.12 -0.84 -17.96
N VAL A 6 5.45 -0.88 -16.79
CA VAL A 6 4.05 -0.45 -16.67
C VAL A 6 3.91 1.04 -16.97
N GLU A 7 4.79 1.88 -16.45
CA GLU A 7 4.76 3.32 -16.71
C GLU A 7 4.95 3.63 -18.21
N GLN A 8 5.87 2.94 -18.87
CA GLN A 8 6.06 3.04 -20.32
C GLN A 8 4.83 2.57 -21.09
N ALA A 9 4.25 1.43 -20.68
CA ALA A 9 3.03 0.90 -21.28
C ALA A 9 1.90 1.91 -21.15
N LEU A 10 1.68 2.51 -19.96
CA LEU A 10 0.66 3.52 -19.70
C LEU A 10 0.88 4.79 -20.54
N ALA A 11 2.13 5.20 -20.74
CA ALA A 11 2.52 6.29 -21.64
C ALA A 11 2.35 5.98 -23.14
N GLY A 12 1.83 4.79 -23.49
CA GLY A 12 1.51 4.40 -24.86
C GLY A 12 2.70 3.81 -25.64
N ARG A 13 3.81 3.50 -24.99
CA ARG A 13 4.97 2.84 -25.61
C ARG A 13 4.85 1.33 -25.47
N ASP A 14 5.41 0.55 -26.39
CA ASP A 14 5.46 -0.91 -26.25
C ASP A 14 6.65 -1.30 -25.35
N PRO A 15 6.43 -1.98 -24.20
CA PRO A 15 7.53 -2.51 -23.39
C PRO A 15 8.51 -3.41 -24.16
N LEU A 16 8.07 -4.07 -25.23
CA LEU A 16 8.94 -4.90 -26.08
C LEU A 16 10.02 -4.09 -26.80
N ASP A 17 9.79 -2.81 -27.07
CA ASP A 17 10.76 -1.94 -27.74
C ASP A 17 12.03 -1.71 -26.89
N LEU A 18 11.94 -1.95 -25.57
CA LEU A 18 13.07 -1.84 -24.65
C LEU A 18 13.93 -3.11 -24.57
N LEU A 19 13.55 -4.21 -25.23
CA LEU A 19 14.31 -5.46 -25.21
C LEU A 19 15.79 -5.27 -25.60
N PRO A 20 16.15 -4.52 -26.68
CA PRO A 20 17.56 -4.29 -27.02
C PRO A 20 18.34 -3.58 -25.92
N VAL A 21 17.72 -2.60 -25.26
CA VAL A 21 18.31 -1.85 -24.15
C VAL A 21 18.56 -2.76 -22.96
N MET A 22 17.59 -3.62 -22.61
CA MET A 22 17.69 -4.56 -21.50
C MET A 22 18.75 -5.64 -21.73
N MET A 23 18.90 -6.12 -22.97
CA MET A 23 19.98 -7.02 -23.36
C MET A 23 21.35 -6.35 -23.28
N ALA A 24 21.48 -5.13 -23.80
CA ALA A 24 22.73 -4.37 -23.75
C ALA A 24 23.16 -4.03 -22.31
N ALA A 25 22.19 -3.80 -21.41
CA ALA A 25 22.42 -3.52 -20.00
C ALA A 25 22.76 -4.77 -19.17
N GLY A 26 22.75 -5.98 -19.77
CA GLY A 26 23.03 -7.23 -19.06
C GLY A 26 21.99 -7.60 -17.99
N GLN A 27 20.78 -7.02 -18.05
CA GLN A 27 19.72 -7.27 -17.07
C GLN A 27 18.95 -8.57 -17.35
N LEU A 28 19.17 -9.20 -18.50
CA LEU A 28 18.51 -10.43 -18.92
C LEU A 28 19.52 -11.58 -19.02
N PRO A 29 19.12 -12.81 -18.66
CA PRO A 29 19.91 -14.00 -18.96
C PRO A 29 20.26 -14.08 -20.45
N HIS A 30 21.45 -14.61 -20.77
CA HIS A 30 21.88 -14.71 -22.15
C HIS A 30 21.02 -15.68 -22.98
N GLY A 31 20.85 -15.36 -24.26
CA GLY A 31 20.20 -16.21 -25.25
C GLY A 31 18.67 -16.20 -25.21
N THR A 32 18.06 -17.18 -25.89
CA THR A 32 16.61 -17.28 -26.11
C THR A 32 15.80 -17.35 -24.82
N ALA A 33 16.37 -17.89 -23.74
CA ALA A 33 15.71 -17.98 -22.44
C ALA A 33 15.43 -16.59 -21.83
N GLY A 34 16.36 -15.63 -21.96
CA GLY A 34 16.17 -14.26 -21.48
C GLY A 34 15.13 -13.49 -22.30
N VAL A 35 15.12 -13.69 -23.62
CA VAL A 35 14.11 -13.11 -24.52
C VAL A 35 12.71 -13.62 -24.15
N PHE A 36 12.55 -14.93 -23.98
CA PHE A 36 11.27 -15.52 -23.60
C PHE A 36 10.76 -15.01 -22.24
N GLN A 37 11.63 -14.95 -21.22
CA GLN A 37 11.27 -14.36 -19.92
C GLN A 37 10.82 -12.91 -20.05
N TYR A 38 11.50 -12.12 -20.88
CA TYR A 38 11.16 -10.72 -21.10
C TYR A 38 9.81 -10.55 -21.81
N GLU A 39 9.54 -11.38 -22.82
CA GLU A 39 8.24 -11.39 -23.51
C GLU A 39 7.09 -11.76 -22.58
N GLU A 40 7.29 -12.74 -21.69
CA GLU A 40 6.31 -13.11 -20.67
C GLU A 40 6.05 -11.97 -19.69
N LEU A 41 7.11 -11.29 -19.24
CA LEU A 41 7.01 -10.09 -18.41
C LEU A 41 6.21 -8.98 -19.14
N CYS A 42 6.53 -8.71 -20.41
CA CYS A 42 5.84 -7.71 -21.22
C CYS A 42 4.35 -8.02 -21.38
N ARG A 43 3.98 -9.29 -21.59
CA ARG A 43 2.57 -9.71 -21.65
C ARG A 43 1.86 -9.41 -20.33
N GLY A 44 2.49 -9.76 -19.20
CA GLY A 44 1.94 -9.47 -17.87
C GLY A 44 1.84 -7.97 -17.58
N VAL A 45 2.82 -7.17 -18.01
CA VAL A 45 2.84 -5.71 -17.89
C VAL A 45 1.71 -5.07 -18.71
N LYS A 46 1.54 -5.48 -19.98
CA LYS A 46 0.47 -4.97 -20.85
C LYS A 46 -0.90 -5.26 -20.27
N ALA A 47 -1.15 -6.51 -19.84
CA ALA A 47 -2.42 -6.88 -19.21
C ALA A 47 -2.69 -6.06 -17.93
N PHE A 48 -1.67 -5.83 -17.11
CA PHE A 48 -1.79 -4.99 -15.92
C PHE A 48 -2.05 -3.52 -16.25
N ALA A 49 -1.36 -2.97 -17.24
CA ALA A 49 -1.53 -1.59 -17.69
C ALA A 49 -2.95 -1.33 -18.21
N GLU A 50 -3.57 -2.30 -18.90
CA GLU A 50 -4.97 -2.20 -19.31
C GLU A 50 -5.92 -2.12 -18.10
N VAL A 51 -5.73 -2.96 -17.08
CA VAL A 51 -6.52 -2.89 -15.84
C VAL A 51 -6.35 -1.52 -15.17
N VAL A 52 -5.13 -1.01 -15.09
CA VAL A 52 -4.86 0.32 -14.52
C VAL A 52 -5.55 1.42 -15.34
N ARG A 53 -5.44 1.38 -16.67
CA ARG A 53 -6.10 2.33 -17.58
C ARG A 53 -7.60 2.45 -17.38
N LEU A 54 -8.30 1.35 -17.06
CA LEU A 54 -9.73 1.38 -16.77
C LEU A 54 -10.08 2.32 -15.60
N HIS A 55 -9.15 2.48 -14.65
CA HIS A 55 -9.34 3.29 -13.44
C HIS A 55 -8.72 4.69 -13.57
N LEU A 56 -7.81 4.91 -14.53
CA LEU A 56 -7.20 6.21 -14.81
C LEU A 56 -7.98 7.07 -15.82
N ARG A 57 -9.22 6.69 -16.20
CA ARG A 57 -9.93 7.21 -17.38
C ARG A 57 -10.36 8.69 -17.32
N ARG A 58 -10.09 9.44 -16.25
CA ARG A 58 -10.54 10.84 -16.12
C ARG A 58 -9.40 11.80 -15.84
N ARG A 59 -9.63 13.07 -16.18
CA ARG A 59 -8.59 14.12 -16.16
C ARG A 59 -7.91 14.16 -14.80
N GLU A 60 -6.59 14.34 -14.84
CA GLU A 60 -5.83 14.72 -13.66
C GLU A 60 -6.33 16.09 -13.19
N THR A 61 -6.70 16.17 -11.92
CA THR A 61 -7.10 17.44 -11.31
C THR A 61 -5.85 18.20 -10.86
N PRO A 62 -5.91 19.55 -10.80
CA PRO A 62 -4.85 20.31 -10.18
C PRO A 62 -4.57 19.74 -8.79
N PRO A 63 -3.29 19.44 -8.46
CA PRO A 63 -2.97 18.79 -7.20
C PRO A 63 -3.31 19.74 -6.05
N PRO A 64 -4.30 19.42 -5.19
CA PRO A 64 -4.81 20.32 -4.18
C PRO A 64 -3.79 20.48 -3.06
N GLU A 65 -3.86 21.65 -2.43
CA GLU A 65 -3.04 22.00 -1.29
C GLU A 65 -3.78 21.64 0.00
N ILE A 66 -3.04 21.06 0.93
CA ILE A 66 -3.49 20.80 2.28
C ILE A 66 -2.85 21.88 3.14
N ASP A 67 -3.70 22.59 3.88
CA ASP A 67 -3.31 23.49 4.96
C ASP A 67 -4.41 23.39 6.03
N ALA A 68 -4.23 22.48 6.98
CA ALA A 68 -5.28 22.15 7.95
C ALA A 68 -4.72 21.84 9.34
N ALA A 69 -5.43 22.31 10.36
CA ALA A 69 -5.16 21.96 11.74
C ALA A 69 -6.05 20.80 12.20
N ILE A 70 -5.45 19.78 12.80
CA ILE A 70 -6.15 18.60 13.31
C ILE A 70 -5.52 18.10 14.61
N GLY A 71 -6.30 18.07 15.69
CA GLY A 71 -5.86 17.47 16.96
C GLY A 71 -4.58 18.07 17.55
N GLY A 72 -4.28 19.35 17.31
CA GLY A 72 -3.05 20.01 17.75
C GLY A 72 -1.88 19.91 16.77
N PHE A 73 -2.06 19.19 15.66
CA PHE A 73 -1.11 19.14 14.55
C PHE A 73 -1.51 20.13 13.46
N HIS A 74 -0.51 20.61 12.73
CA HIS A 74 -0.70 21.38 11.50
C HIS A 74 -0.15 20.55 10.34
N LEU A 75 -1.02 20.20 9.40
CA LEU A 75 -0.68 19.46 8.20
C LEU A 75 -0.61 20.42 7.02
N PHE A 76 0.53 20.40 6.32
CA PHE A 76 0.73 21.16 5.11
C PHE A 76 1.35 20.28 4.03
N GLY A 77 0.98 20.51 2.77
CA GLY A 77 1.56 19.78 1.65
C GLY A 77 0.68 19.80 0.40
N ARG A 78 1.09 19.05 -0.60
CA ARG A 78 0.38 18.95 -1.88
C ARG A 78 0.16 17.49 -2.24
N MET A 79 -1.04 17.18 -2.72
CA MET A 79 -1.39 15.83 -3.15
C MET A 79 -1.25 15.68 -4.66
N GLU A 80 -0.26 14.93 -5.12
CA GLU A 80 -0.08 14.63 -6.55
C GLU A 80 -0.96 13.46 -7.02
N ARG A 81 -1.19 13.37 -8.34
CA ARG A 81 -1.84 12.24 -9.02
C ARG A 81 -3.28 11.98 -8.56
N LEU A 82 -4.05 13.05 -8.43
CA LEU A 82 -5.48 13.00 -8.19
C LEU A 82 -6.24 13.00 -9.51
N TYR A 83 -7.27 12.16 -9.62
CA TYR A 83 -8.13 12.06 -10.79
C TYR A 83 -9.54 12.50 -10.42
N GLU A 84 -10.31 13.08 -11.35
CA GLU A 84 -11.66 13.62 -11.06
C GLU A 84 -12.61 12.69 -10.27
N ASP A 85 -12.45 11.36 -10.38
CA ASP A 85 -13.30 10.38 -9.68
C ASP A 85 -12.66 9.76 -8.41
N GLY A 86 -11.40 10.10 -8.10
CA GLY A 86 -10.74 9.64 -6.88
C GLY A 86 -9.23 9.36 -7.00
N LEU A 87 -8.73 8.55 -6.06
CA LEU A 87 -7.31 8.27 -5.88
C LEU A 87 -6.96 6.88 -6.41
N VAL A 88 -5.98 6.78 -7.31
CA VAL A 88 -5.55 5.48 -7.87
C VAL A 88 -4.07 5.26 -7.61
N HIS A 89 -3.76 4.27 -6.78
CA HIS A 89 -2.40 3.76 -6.62
C HIS A 89 -2.26 2.39 -7.27
N TYR A 90 -1.13 2.15 -7.93
CA TYR A 90 -0.84 0.87 -8.55
C TYR A 90 0.62 0.48 -8.38
N ARG A 91 0.85 -0.82 -8.22
CA ARG A 91 2.20 -1.38 -8.17
C ARG A 91 2.23 -2.72 -8.88
N TYR A 92 3.20 -2.93 -9.76
CA TYR A 92 3.43 -4.22 -10.41
C TYR A 92 4.11 -5.23 -9.48
N ALA A 93 3.49 -5.51 -8.34
CA ALA A 93 3.93 -6.46 -7.32
C ALA A 93 2.74 -6.93 -6.50
N THR A 94 2.96 -7.93 -5.64
CA THR A 94 2.02 -8.23 -4.54
C THR A 94 1.97 -7.03 -3.62
N LEU A 95 0.77 -6.61 -3.22
CA LEU A 95 0.57 -5.48 -2.31
C LEU A 95 1.02 -5.84 -0.89
N ARG A 96 1.62 -4.86 -0.23
CA ARG A 96 2.09 -4.89 1.16
C ARG A 96 1.22 -3.96 2.00
N ALA A 97 1.35 -4.06 3.31
CA ALA A 97 0.63 -3.20 4.24
C ALA A 97 0.87 -1.70 3.97
N TRP A 98 2.08 -1.30 3.60
CA TRP A 98 2.39 0.09 3.25
C TRP A 98 1.63 0.59 2.02
N ASP A 99 1.32 -0.27 1.04
CA ASP A 99 0.56 0.15 -0.13
C ASP A 99 -0.89 0.49 0.26
N HIS A 100 -1.47 -0.35 1.12
CA HIS A 100 -2.79 -0.13 1.70
C HIS A 100 -2.83 1.14 2.55
N LEU A 101 -1.86 1.32 3.44
CA LEU A 101 -1.80 2.48 4.34
C LEU A 101 -1.55 3.79 3.60
N ARG A 102 -0.72 3.78 2.55
CA ARG A 102 -0.49 4.97 1.71
C ARG A 102 -1.74 5.42 0.97
N LEU A 103 -2.48 4.49 0.37
CA LEU A 103 -3.74 4.83 -0.30
C LEU A 103 -4.74 5.38 0.72
N TRP A 104 -4.86 4.71 1.87
CA TRP A 104 -5.76 5.12 2.94
C TRP A 104 -5.45 6.52 3.48
N LEU A 105 -4.19 6.80 3.79
CA LEU A 105 -3.77 8.12 4.21
C LEU A 105 -4.07 9.16 3.12
N GLY A 106 -3.83 8.82 1.86
CA GLY A 106 -4.19 9.66 0.72
C GLY A 106 -5.68 9.99 0.67
N SER A 107 -6.57 9.02 0.86
CA SER A 107 -8.02 9.30 0.87
C SER A 107 -8.46 10.16 2.07
N LEU A 108 -7.84 9.99 3.24
CA LEU A 108 -8.10 10.85 4.40
C LEU A 108 -7.64 12.30 4.17
N LEU A 109 -6.46 12.46 3.58
CA LEU A 109 -5.87 13.75 3.24
C LEU A 109 -6.65 14.45 2.11
N TRP A 110 -7.17 13.68 1.15
CA TRP A 110 -8.06 14.22 0.10
C TRP A 110 -9.27 14.87 0.74
N ARG A 111 -9.94 14.18 1.67
CA ARG A 111 -11.13 14.72 2.33
C ARG A 111 -10.84 16.03 3.07
N LEU A 112 -9.61 16.22 3.57
CA LEU A 112 -9.20 17.49 4.15
C LEU A 112 -9.01 18.59 3.10
N ALA A 113 -8.39 18.28 1.98
CA ALA A 113 -8.15 19.22 0.89
C ALA A 113 -9.45 19.67 0.19
N GLU A 114 -10.41 18.75 0.05
CA GLU A 114 -11.61 18.93 -0.77
C GLU A 114 -12.87 18.52 0.04
N PRO A 115 -13.24 19.29 1.09
CA PRO A 115 -14.32 18.91 2.01
C PRO A 115 -15.68 18.83 1.32
N ASP A 116 -15.93 19.68 0.32
CA ASP A 116 -17.21 19.76 -0.41
C ASP A 116 -17.30 18.79 -1.60
N HIS A 117 -16.23 18.02 -1.88
CA HIS A 117 -16.24 17.06 -2.98
C HIS A 117 -17.12 15.85 -2.65
N ARG A 118 -17.72 15.26 -3.70
CA ARG A 118 -18.46 14.01 -3.55
C ARG A 118 -17.56 12.90 -2.98
N PRO A 119 -18.13 11.92 -2.26
CA PRO A 119 -17.40 10.73 -1.85
C PRO A 119 -16.68 10.13 -3.04
N HIS A 120 -15.38 9.90 -2.86
CA HIS A 120 -14.50 9.37 -3.89
C HIS A 120 -14.15 7.92 -3.54
N GLU A 121 -14.02 7.07 -4.55
CA GLU A 121 -13.43 5.75 -4.35
C GLU A 121 -11.92 5.85 -4.51
N ALA A 122 -11.19 5.21 -3.62
CA ALA A 122 -9.75 5.04 -3.78
C ALA A 122 -9.43 3.60 -4.21
N HIS A 123 -8.64 3.44 -5.27
CA HIS A 123 -8.32 2.14 -5.85
C HIS A 123 -6.85 1.79 -5.67
N LEU A 124 -6.58 0.59 -5.16
CA LEU A 124 -5.24 0.02 -5.06
C LEU A 124 -5.12 -1.20 -5.97
N ILE A 125 -4.26 -1.13 -6.98
CA ILE A 125 -4.11 -2.17 -7.99
C ILE A 125 -2.73 -2.81 -7.88
N GLY A 126 -2.69 -4.05 -7.38
CA GLY A 126 -1.50 -4.91 -7.33
C GLY A 126 -1.44 -5.88 -8.51
N ARG A 127 -0.33 -6.60 -8.69
CA ARG A 127 -0.18 -7.53 -9.82
C ARG A 127 -1.31 -8.57 -9.87
N LYS A 128 -1.69 -9.15 -8.73
CA LYS A 128 -2.68 -10.25 -8.62
C LYS A 128 -3.97 -9.85 -7.90
N GLU A 129 -3.99 -8.72 -7.23
CA GLU A 129 -5.15 -8.24 -6.48
C GLU A 129 -5.49 -6.79 -6.85
N ALA A 130 -6.73 -6.39 -6.59
CA ALA A 130 -7.17 -5.01 -6.66
C ALA A 130 -8.19 -4.77 -5.54
N TRP A 131 -8.17 -3.58 -4.98
CA TRP A 131 -8.98 -3.18 -3.84
C TRP A 131 -9.57 -1.80 -4.07
N SER A 132 -10.82 -1.62 -3.68
CA SER A 132 -11.47 -0.33 -3.57
C SER A 132 -11.62 0.04 -2.10
N TYR A 133 -11.60 1.34 -1.84
CA TYR A 133 -11.77 1.92 -0.53
C TYR A 133 -12.89 2.92 -0.62
N ALA A 134 -13.93 2.68 0.15
CA ALA A 134 -14.93 3.70 0.41
C ALA A 134 -14.35 4.75 1.35
N GLU A 135 -14.95 5.93 1.32
CA GLU A 135 -14.70 6.92 2.35
C GLU A 135 -15.17 6.39 3.72
N PRO A 136 -14.41 6.61 4.82
CA PRO A 136 -14.91 6.31 6.16
C PRO A 136 -16.05 7.24 6.57
N ASP A 137 -16.90 6.75 7.47
CA ASP A 137 -17.91 7.59 8.13
C ASP A 137 -17.26 8.72 8.94
N GLU A 138 -16.07 8.47 9.51
CA GLU A 138 -15.35 9.40 10.38
C GLU A 138 -13.88 9.60 9.91
N PRO A 139 -13.64 10.34 8.82
CA PRO A 139 -12.30 10.53 8.26
C PRO A 139 -11.35 11.31 9.18
N LEU A 140 -11.85 12.37 9.83
CA LEU A 140 -11.03 13.21 10.71
C LEU A 140 -10.61 12.47 11.99
N PRO A 141 -11.50 11.75 12.71
CA PRO A 141 -11.07 10.91 13.83
C PRO A 141 -10.05 9.84 13.43
N ALA A 142 -10.23 9.18 12.28
CA ALA A 142 -9.28 8.18 11.79
C ALA A 142 -7.89 8.79 11.54
N LEU A 143 -7.83 9.95 10.87
CA LEU A 143 -6.56 10.65 10.64
C LEU A 143 -5.92 11.11 11.95
N ARG A 144 -6.71 11.64 12.88
CA ARG A 144 -6.21 12.06 14.20
C ARG A 144 -5.59 10.89 14.97
N GLY A 145 -6.19 9.70 14.94
CA GLY A 145 -5.60 8.50 15.56
C GLY A 145 -4.21 8.18 15.02
N LEU A 146 -4.04 8.25 13.69
CA LEU A 146 -2.73 8.05 13.06
C LEU A 146 -1.70 9.10 13.50
N LEU A 147 -2.10 10.36 13.67
CA LEU A 147 -1.21 11.43 14.14
C LEU A 147 -0.78 11.26 15.60
N LEU A 148 -1.70 10.79 16.46
CA LEU A 148 -1.37 10.47 17.85
C LEU A 148 -0.39 9.30 17.93
N LEU A 149 -0.56 8.28 17.09
CA LEU A 149 0.39 7.18 16.98
C LEU A 149 1.75 7.65 16.45
N TYR A 150 1.76 8.55 15.47
CA TYR A 150 3.00 9.19 15.00
C TYR A 150 3.71 9.92 16.16
N GLU A 151 3.01 10.74 16.93
CA GLU A 151 3.59 11.44 18.09
C GLU A 151 4.13 10.44 19.14
N LYS A 152 3.39 9.35 19.42
CA LYS A 152 3.84 8.28 20.32
C LYS A 152 5.13 7.63 19.80
N GLY A 153 5.17 7.31 18.51
CA GLY A 153 6.33 6.73 17.82
C GLY A 153 7.57 7.63 17.80
N MET A 154 7.37 8.95 17.83
CA MET A 154 8.46 9.93 17.94
C MET A 154 9.06 9.99 19.35
N LYS A 155 8.34 9.55 20.38
CA LYS A 155 8.80 9.55 21.79
C LYS A 155 9.41 8.21 22.22
N SER A 156 8.96 7.10 21.62
CA SER A 156 9.42 5.75 21.94
C SER A 156 9.12 4.80 20.78
N PRO A 157 9.89 3.71 20.59
CA PRO A 157 9.59 2.70 19.57
C PRO A 157 8.15 2.19 19.70
N LEU A 158 7.34 2.43 18.66
CA LEU A 158 5.95 1.99 18.60
C LEU A 158 5.91 0.53 18.11
N PRO A 159 5.24 -0.42 18.81
CA PRO A 159 5.08 -1.81 18.36
C PRO A 159 4.15 -1.93 17.15
N PHE A 160 4.57 -1.38 16.01
CA PHE A 160 3.86 -1.39 14.75
C PHE A 160 4.74 -1.99 13.66
N PHE A 161 4.31 -3.14 13.15
CA PHE A 161 5.04 -3.91 12.14
C PHE A 161 4.07 -4.08 10.98
N PRO A 162 4.16 -3.24 9.94
CA PRO A 162 3.10 -3.06 8.96
C PRO A 162 2.46 -4.35 8.44
N ASP A 163 3.26 -5.31 7.97
CA ASP A 163 2.73 -6.54 7.39
C ASP A 163 2.14 -7.47 8.47
N ALA A 164 2.79 -7.61 9.64
CA ALA A 164 2.27 -8.43 10.74
C ALA A 164 1.01 -7.81 11.38
N SER A 165 0.99 -6.50 11.58
CA SER A 165 -0.14 -5.71 12.09
C SER A 165 -1.34 -5.78 11.14
N LEU A 166 -1.12 -5.69 9.82
CA LEU A 166 -2.20 -5.89 8.84
C LEU A 166 -2.75 -7.32 8.93
N SER A 167 -1.87 -8.33 8.97
CA SER A 167 -2.28 -9.73 9.06
C SER A 167 -3.10 -10.02 10.32
N TYR A 168 -2.69 -9.44 11.46
CA TYR A 168 -3.43 -9.50 12.71
C TYR A 168 -4.82 -8.87 12.58
N ALA A 169 -4.90 -7.62 12.13
CA ALA A 169 -6.16 -6.89 12.04
C ALA A 169 -7.14 -7.54 11.04
N GLU A 170 -6.66 -8.06 9.91
CA GLU A 170 -7.45 -8.84 8.97
C GLU A 170 -8.02 -10.11 9.59
N ALA A 171 -7.23 -10.80 10.43
CA ALA A 171 -7.68 -12.01 11.10
C ALA A 171 -8.77 -11.70 12.14
N VAL A 172 -8.57 -10.67 12.97
CA VAL A 172 -9.55 -10.25 13.99
C VAL A 172 -10.86 -9.82 13.33
N LEU A 173 -10.82 -8.94 12.33
CA LEU A 173 -12.04 -8.50 11.63
C LEU A 173 -12.68 -9.60 10.78
N GLY A 174 -11.89 -10.60 10.37
CA GLY A 174 -12.38 -11.82 9.74
C GLY A 174 -13.00 -12.84 10.70
N GLY A 175 -13.18 -12.50 11.98
CA GLY A 175 -13.83 -13.34 12.99
C GLY A 175 -12.94 -14.42 13.61
N LYS A 176 -11.61 -14.31 13.47
CA LYS A 176 -10.67 -15.20 14.17
C LYS A 176 -10.54 -14.79 15.63
N ASN A 177 -10.30 -15.77 16.49
CA ASN A 177 -9.95 -15.47 17.87
C ASN A 177 -8.54 -14.86 17.95
N GLU A 178 -8.24 -14.24 19.09
CA GLU A 178 -6.99 -13.53 19.29
C GLU A 178 -5.76 -14.42 19.11
N THR A 179 -5.77 -15.64 19.65
CA THR A 179 -4.64 -16.59 19.54
C THR A 179 -4.35 -16.94 18.08
N GLU A 180 -5.39 -17.17 17.27
CA GLU A 180 -5.25 -17.42 15.84
C GLU A 180 -4.72 -16.20 15.08
N ALA A 181 -5.18 -15.00 15.44
CA ALA A 181 -4.72 -13.75 14.83
C ALA A 181 -3.25 -13.46 15.16
N LEU A 182 -2.84 -13.66 16.42
CA LEU A 182 -1.45 -13.52 16.86
C LEU A 182 -0.53 -14.51 16.15
N ARG A 183 -0.95 -15.77 16.01
CA ARG A 183 -0.16 -16.78 15.28
C ARG A 183 0.10 -16.39 13.82
N LYS A 184 -0.84 -15.71 13.17
CA LYS A 184 -0.64 -15.18 11.80
C LYS A 184 0.38 -14.06 11.78
N ALA A 185 0.27 -13.10 12.71
CA ALA A 185 1.23 -12.01 12.84
C ALA A 185 2.65 -12.52 13.14
N GLU A 186 2.78 -13.49 14.04
CA GLU A 186 4.03 -14.17 14.36
C GLU A 186 4.64 -14.85 13.13
N GLY A 187 3.83 -15.52 12.30
CA GLY A 187 4.29 -16.10 11.05
C GLY A 187 4.87 -15.06 10.07
N ILE A 188 4.31 -13.85 10.03
CA ILE A 188 4.86 -12.74 9.23
C ILE A 188 6.13 -12.17 9.85
N TRP A 189 6.17 -12.03 11.18
CA TRP A 189 7.33 -11.55 11.91
C TRP A 189 8.54 -12.47 11.72
N MET A 190 8.36 -13.79 11.84
CA MET A 190 9.42 -14.79 11.72
C MET A 190 9.78 -15.09 10.26
N GLY A 191 8.80 -15.01 9.35
CA GLY A 191 8.99 -15.41 7.96
C GLY A 191 9.16 -16.92 7.79
N ASN A 192 9.89 -17.32 6.76
CA ASN A 192 10.22 -18.72 6.46
C ASN A 192 11.54 -18.83 5.69
N GLU A 193 11.92 -20.05 5.32
CA GLU A 193 13.17 -20.34 4.60
C GLU A 193 13.35 -19.57 3.29
N ARG A 194 12.25 -19.14 2.65
CA ARG A 194 12.25 -18.45 1.35
C ARG A 194 12.02 -16.96 1.46
N ILE A 195 11.31 -16.51 2.48
CA ILE A 195 10.87 -15.13 2.66
C ILE A 195 11.30 -14.68 4.05
N PRO A 196 12.23 -13.72 4.16
CA PRO A 196 12.63 -13.19 5.45
C PRO A 196 11.42 -12.56 6.15
N GLY A 197 11.31 -12.79 7.45
CA GLY A 197 10.28 -12.20 8.28
C GLY A 197 10.50 -10.71 8.49
N GLU A 198 9.43 -10.01 8.87
CA GLU A 198 9.49 -8.58 9.19
C GLU A 198 10.46 -8.30 10.36
N GLY A 199 10.58 -9.23 11.31
CA GLY A 199 11.51 -9.14 12.44
C GLY A 199 13.00 -9.24 12.06
N ASN A 200 13.33 -9.60 10.82
CA ASN A 200 14.71 -9.59 10.33
C ASN A 200 15.19 -8.18 9.94
N ASP A 201 14.33 -7.17 9.99
CA ASP A 201 14.72 -5.78 9.78
C ASP A 201 15.68 -5.33 10.91
N PRO A 202 16.89 -4.83 10.58
CA PRO A 202 17.87 -4.43 11.59
C PRO A 202 17.39 -3.33 12.55
N TYR A 203 16.52 -2.42 12.10
CA TYR A 203 15.97 -1.34 12.93
C TYR A 203 14.93 -1.89 13.90
N LEU A 204 14.10 -2.84 13.46
CA LEU A 204 13.14 -3.50 14.35
C LEU A 204 13.86 -4.37 15.37
N HIS A 205 14.89 -5.10 14.95
CA HIS A 205 15.71 -5.91 15.84
C HIS A 205 16.42 -5.08 16.92
N LEU A 206 16.94 -3.91 16.55
CA LEU A 206 17.58 -2.99 17.51
C LEU A 206 16.60 -2.49 18.58
N CYS A 207 15.35 -2.21 18.21
CA CYS A 207 14.35 -1.65 19.11
C CYS A 207 13.63 -2.70 19.96
N PHE A 208 13.36 -3.88 19.40
CA PHE A 208 12.46 -4.88 20.00
C PHE A 208 13.11 -6.24 20.26
N GLY A 209 14.35 -6.45 19.80
CA GLY A 209 15.07 -7.71 19.98
C GLY A 209 14.64 -8.82 19.01
N ALA A 210 14.95 -10.06 19.38
CA ALA A 210 14.68 -11.25 18.56
C ALA A 210 13.28 -11.83 18.75
N GLU A 211 12.70 -11.68 19.94
CA GLU A 211 11.38 -12.23 20.26
C GLU A 211 10.28 -11.37 19.62
N PRO A 212 9.20 -11.97 19.08
CA PRO A 212 8.09 -11.21 18.50
C PRO A 212 7.42 -10.32 19.57
N PRO A 213 7.49 -8.98 19.47
CA PRO A 213 6.92 -8.06 20.46
C PRO A 213 5.41 -7.88 20.25
N LEU A 214 4.66 -8.99 20.15
CA LEU A 214 3.24 -9.04 19.76
C LEU A 214 2.30 -8.94 20.97
N GLY A 215 2.65 -8.10 21.95
CA GLY A 215 1.89 -7.88 23.18
C GLY A 215 0.63 -7.04 23.01
N THR A 216 0.09 -6.52 24.13
CA THR A 216 -1.10 -5.65 24.13
C THR A 216 -0.92 -4.41 23.26
N ASP A 217 0.19 -3.69 23.42
CA ASP A 217 0.47 -2.47 22.65
C ASP A 217 0.50 -2.73 21.14
N PHE A 218 1.03 -3.87 20.69
CA PHE A 218 1.01 -4.25 19.27
C PHE A 218 -0.43 -4.46 18.78
N ARG A 219 -1.25 -5.19 19.54
CA ARG A 219 -2.64 -5.50 19.17
C ARG A 219 -3.48 -4.23 19.06
N GLU A 220 -3.36 -3.35 20.04
CA GLU A 220 -4.04 -2.05 20.06
C GLU A 220 -3.60 -1.19 18.88
N THR A 221 -2.29 -1.05 18.68
CA THR A 221 -1.73 -0.26 17.58
C THR A 221 -2.14 -0.81 16.22
N ALA A 222 -2.12 -2.13 16.03
CA ALA A 222 -2.54 -2.78 14.79
C ALA A 222 -4.02 -2.50 14.47
N MET A 223 -4.89 -2.57 15.48
CA MET A 223 -6.32 -2.30 15.31
C MET A 223 -6.63 -0.82 15.14
N GLU A 224 -5.87 0.07 15.79
CA GLU A 224 -6.03 1.51 15.63
C GLU A 224 -5.62 1.96 14.21
N VAL A 225 -4.52 1.42 13.67
CA VAL A 225 -4.07 1.73 12.31
C VAL A 225 -4.95 1.08 11.23
N PHE A 226 -5.15 -0.24 11.30
CA PHE A 226 -5.78 -0.99 10.21
C PHE A 226 -7.29 -1.19 10.39
N GLY A 227 -7.84 -1.05 11.59
CA GLY A 227 -9.27 -1.25 11.85
C GLY A 227 -10.18 -0.36 11.00
N PRO A 228 -10.00 0.98 11.02
CA PRO A 228 -10.76 1.90 10.17
C PRO A 228 -10.55 1.60 8.68
N LEU A 229 -9.29 1.42 8.27
CA LEU A 229 -8.90 1.12 6.90
C LEU A 229 -9.61 -0.14 6.36
N LEU A 230 -9.61 -1.22 7.13
CA LEU A 230 -10.14 -2.51 6.71
C LEU A 230 -11.67 -2.54 6.62
N ARG A 231 -12.38 -1.74 7.44
CA ARG A 231 -13.84 -1.59 7.36
C ARG A 231 -14.29 -0.92 6.06
N CYS A 232 -13.45 -0.04 5.50
CA CYS A 232 -13.73 0.67 4.26
C CYS A 232 -13.24 -0.06 3.00
N ARG A 233 -12.45 -1.12 3.15
CA ARG A 233 -11.76 -1.80 2.04
C ARG A 233 -12.57 -2.97 1.49
N GLN A 234 -12.73 -3.04 0.18
CA GLN A 234 -13.37 -4.15 -0.52
C GLN A 234 -12.49 -4.69 -1.65
N ARG A 235 -12.55 -6.01 -1.89
CA ARG A 235 -11.78 -6.64 -2.96
C ARG A 235 -12.53 -6.47 -4.29
N MET A 236 -11.83 -5.97 -5.29
CA MET A 236 -12.37 -5.79 -6.63
C MET A 236 -12.28 -7.10 -7.42
N ARG A 237 -13.28 -7.35 -8.27
CA ARG A 237 -13.19 -8.40 -9.30
C ARG A 237 -12.33 -7.86 -10.44
N LYS A 238 -11.26 -8.59 -10.76
CA LYS A 238 -10.44 -8.35 -11.96
C LYS A 238 -10.96 -9.15 -13.14
#